data_AF-A0A7V5SLX0-F1
#
_entry.id   AF-A0A7V5SLX0-F1
#
_cell.length_a   1.000
_cell.length_b   1.000
_cell.length_c   1.000
_cell.angle_alpha   90.00
_cell.angle_beta   90.00
_cell.angle_gamma   90.00
#
_symmetry.space_group_name_H-M   'P 1'
#
loop_
_entity.id
_entity.type
_entity.pdbx_description
1 polymer ?
#
loop_
_entity_poly.entity_id
_entity_poly.type
_entity_poly.pdbx_seq_one_letter_code
_entity_poly.pdbx_strand_id
1 'polypeptide(L)' 'MERLRSTNPLDYEILIRRRGENDYAAYCPQLAYMVKGTSHEEVEERMREYIRQWIEQLQREAQQ' A
#
# COMPACT_ATOMS: atom_id res chain seq x y z
N MET A 1 -0.54 -13.96 9.37
CA MET A 1 -0.80 -13.73 7.94
C MET A 1 0.52 -13.42 7.29
N GLU A 2 0.88 -14.14 6.23
CA GLU A 2 2.11 -13.89 5.49
C GLU A 2 1.90 -12.73 4.52
N ARG A 3 2.86 -11.80 4.45
CA ARG A 3 2.78 -10.68 3.50
C ARG A 3 3.16 -11.17 2.12
N LEU A 4 2.42 -10.74 1.10
CA LEU A 4 2.76 -11.05 -0.29
C LEU A 4 4.17 -10.53 -0.62
N ARG A 5 5.00 -11.39 -1.21
CA ARG A 5 6.37 -11.07 -1.65
C ARG A 5 6.49 -10.96 -3.18
N SER A 6 5.48 -10.43 -3.84
CA SER A 6 5.52 -10.20 -5.29
C SER A 6 6.28 -8.92 -5.62
N THR A 7 7.08 -8.92 -6.68
CA THR A 7 7.70 -7.70 -7.22
C THR A 7 6.84 -7.02 -8.29
N ASN A 8 5.69 -7.58 -8.64
CA ASN A 8 4.76 -6.97 -9.58
C ASN A 8 3.81 -6.01 -8.85
N PRO A 9 3.79 -4.71 -9.17
CA PRO A 9 2.91 -3.74 -8.52
C PRO A 9 1.41 -4.03 -8.73
N LEU A 10 1.04 -4.75 -9.80
CA LEU A 10 -0.36 -5.09 -10.09
C LEU A 10 -0.92 -6.17 -9.15
N ASP A 11 -0.06 -6.87 -8.40
CA ASP A 11 -0.50 -7.89 -7.46
C ASP A 11 -0.97 -7.28 -6.12
N TYR A 12 -0.80 -5.96 -5.95
CA TYR A 12 -1.18 -5.23 -4.76
C TYR A 12 -2.44 -4.42 -5.00
N GLU A 13 -3.44 -4.64 -4.15
CA GLU A 13 -4.69 -3.87 -4.19
C GLU A 13 -4.62 -2.68 -3.22
N ILE A 14 -5.21 -1.56 -3.64
CA ILE A 14 -5.37 -0.37 -2.80
C ILE A 14 -6.87 -0.13 -2.63
N LEU A 15 -7.38 -0.44 -1.44
CA LEU A 15 -8.78 -0.25 -1.09
C LEU A 15 -8.94 1.06 -0.32
N ILE A 16 -9.57 2.05 -0.95
CA ILE A 16 -9.78 3.36 -0.33
C ILE A 16 -11.19 3.44 0.24
N ARG A 17 -11.28 3.83 1.52
CA ARG A 17 -12.53 4.06 2.24
C ARG A 17 -12.59 5.49 2.74
N ARG A 18 -13.69 6.18 2.43
CA ARG A 18 -14.07 7.45 3.06
C ARG A 18 -14.91 7.17 4.31
N ARG A 19 -14.56 7.77 5.45
CA ARG A 19 -15.25 7.62 6.75
C ARG A 19 -15.97 8.88 7.21
N GLY A 20 -15.66 10.03 6.61
CA GLY A 20 -16.26 11.33 6.90
C GLY A 20 -15.93 12.34 5.81
N GLU A 21 -16.09 13.63 6.07
CA GLU A 21 -15.81 14.65 5.06
C GLU A 21 -14.33 14.68 4.64
N ASN A 22 -13.43 14.68 5.63
CA ASN A 22 -11.97 14.71 5.47
C ASN A 22 -11.29 13.53 6.20
N ASP A 23 -11.92 12.36 6.21
CA ASP A 23 -11.35 11.14 6.80
C ASP A 23 -11.34 10.04 5.74
N TYR A 24 -10.13 9.75 5.26
CA TYR A 24 -9.86 8.73 4.25
C TYR A 24 -8.88 7.71 4.81
N ALA A 25 -9.04 6.46 4.38
CA ALA A 25 -8.08 5.39 4.67
C ALA A 25 -7.86 4.54 3.42
N ALA A 26 -6.61 4.21 3.14
CA ALA A 26 -6.23 3.22 2.14
C ALA A 26 -5.77 1.94 2.85
N TYR A 27 -6.21 0.78 2.38
CA TYR A 27 -5.82 -0.53 2.91
C TYR A 27 -5.30 -1.42 1.79
N CYS A 28 -4.17 -2.08 2.04
CA CYS A 28 -3.62 -3.11 1.18
C CYS A 28 -3.75 -4.47 1.89
N PRO A 29 -4.69 -5.34 1.47
CA PRO A 29 -4.90 -6.67 2.06
C PRO A 29 -3.65 -7.55 2.03
N GLN A 30 -2.91 -7.52 0.92
CA GLN A 30 -1.72 -8.33 0.66
C GLN A 30 -0.57 -8.01 1.62
N LEU A 31 -0.50 -6.76 2.08
CA LEU A 31 0.51 -6.29 3.04
C LEU A 31 -0.03 -6.21 4.47
N ALA A 32 -1.33 -6.45 4.65
CA ALA A 32 -2.08 -6.19 5.88
C ALA A 32 -1.77 -4.79 6.45
N TYR A 33 -1.67 -3.79 5.57
CA TYR A 33 -1.22 -2.44 5.92
C TYR A 33 -2.29 -1.39 5.59
N MET A 34 -2.46 -0.41 6.49
CA MET A 34 -3.45 0.65 6.35
C MET A 34 -2.79 2.02 6.54
N VAL A 35 -3.08 2.94 5.64
CA VAL A 35 -2.75 4.37 5.75
C VAL A 35 -4.04 5.14 6.00
N LYS A 36 -3.97 6.18 6.83
CA LYS A 36 -5.06 7.15 7.04
C LYS A 36 -4.59 8.53 6.63
N GLY A 37 -5.52 9.36 6.17
CA GLY A 37 -5.25 10.71 5.68
C GLY A 37 -6.53 11.51 5.52
N THR A 38 -6.38 12.72 4.99
CA THR A 38 -7.46 13.71 4.96
C THR A 38 -8.13 13.84 3.60
N SER A 39 -7.47 13.35 2.54
CA SER A 39 -7.99 13.32 1.18
C SER A 39 -7.82 11.94 0.54
N HIS A 40 -8.55 11.70 -0.55
CA HIS A 40 -8.41 10.50 -1.35
C HIS A 40 -7.00 10.36 -1.93
N GLU A 41 -6.51 11.42 -2.56
CA GLU A 41 -5.21 11.47 -3.24
C GLU A 41 -4.07 11.21 -2.26
N GLU A 42 -4.11 11.82 -1.07
CA GLU A 42 -3.08 11.64 -0.04
C GLU A 42 -2.94 10.16 0.37
N VAL A 43 -4.06 9.48 0.66
CA VAL A 43 -3.99 8.08 1.09
C VAL A 43 -3.63 7.13 -0.05
N GLU A 44 -4.03 7.46 -1.28
CA GLU A 44 -3.66 6.70 -2.46
C GLU A 44 -2.16 6.77 -2.74
N GLU A 45 -1.61 7.98 -2.83
CA GLU A 45 -0.19 8.22 -3.09
C GLU A 45 0.69 7.56 -2.03
N ARG A 46 0.35 7.74 -0.75
CA ARG A 46 1.09 7.14 0.35
C ARG A 46 1.05 5.61 0.33
N MET A 47 -0.06 5.01 -0.09
CA MET A 47 -0.14 3.55 -0.24
C MET A 47 0.67 3.07 -1.45
N ARG A 48 0.61 3.77 -2.58
CA ARG A 48 1.43 3.48 -3.76
C ARG A 48 2.92 3.56 -3.44
N GLU A 49 3.34 4.58 -2.70
CA GLU A 49 4.72 4.73 -2.26
C GLU A 49 5.15 3.58 -1.34
N TYR A 50 4.30 3.18 -0.39
CA TYR A 50 4.58 2.05 0.50
C TYR A 50 4.76 0.74 -0.28
N ILE A 51 3.88 0.45 -1.24
CA ILE A 51 3.99 -0.74 -2.11
C ILE A 51 5.29 -0.69 -2.92
N ARG A 52 5.64 0.47 -3.47
CA ARG A 52 6.89 0.65 -4.23
C ARG A 52 8.11 0.35 -3.35
N GLN A 53 8.18 0.92 -2.14
CA GLN A 53 9.28 0.69 -1.21
C GLN A 53 9.40 -0.78 -0.81
N TRP A 54 8.26 -1.46 -0.63
CA TRP A 54 8.22 -2.90 -0.37
C TRP A 54 8.78 -3.72 -1.54
N ILE A 55 8.36 -3.43 -2.77
CA ILE A 55 8.90 -4.09 -3.97
C ILE A 55 10.41 -3.85 -4.11
N GLU A 56 10.86 -2.61 -3.92
CA GLU A 56 12.29 -2.27 -3.96
C GLU A 56 13.09 -3.03 -2.89
N GLN A 57 12.52 -3.22 -1.69
CA GLN A 57 13.13 -4.05 -0.65
C GLN A 57 13.23 -5.51 -1.10
N LEU A 58 12.16 -6.11 -1.63
CA LEU A 58 12.17 -7.49 -2.11
C LEU A 58 13.18 -7.71 -3.24
N GLN A 59 13.30 -6.76 -4.16
CA GLN A 59 14.29 -6.81 -5.23
C GLN A 59 15.72 -6.77 -4.68
N ARG A 60 16.00 -5.95 -3.66
CA ARG A 60 17.30 -5.92 -2.99
C ARG A 60 17.60 -7.23 -2.26
N GLU A 61 16.62 -7.80 -1.58
CA GLU A 61 16.75 -9.10 -0.90
C GLU A 61 17.00 -10.25 -1.89
N ALA A 62 16.40 -10.22 -3.08
CA ALA A 62 16.61 -11.24 -4.11
C ALA A 62 17.97 -11.14 -4.83
N GLN A 63 18.67 -10.01 -4.69
CA GLN A 63 19.99 -9.77 -5.27
C GLN A 63 21.14 -10.04 -4.29
N GLN A 64 20.84 -10.36 -3.02
CA GLN A 64 21.81 -10.78 -1.99
C GLN A 64 21.85 -12.31 -1.89
#